data_AF-A0AAU2NMZ6-F1
#
_entry.id   AF-A0AAU2NMZ6-F1
#
_cell.length_a   1.000
_cell.length_b   1.000
_cell.length_c   1.000
_cell.angle_alpha   90.00
_cell.angle_beta   90.00
_cell.angle_gamma   90.00
#
_symmetry.space_group_name_H-M   'P 1'
#
loop_
_entity.id
_entity.type
_entity.pdbx_description
1 polymer ?
#
loop_
_entity_poly.entity_id
_entity_poly.type
_entity_poly.pdbx_seq_one_letter_code
_entity_poly.pdbx_strand_id
1 'polypeptide(L)'
;MHLVIALMGDGRLSLETRAILDEAAREFGGLGRTVEYRVVDQADFHRAIREDLEPEPITLTAKMTEGWHDRETPYTAIVGEVSAAELAQWYADNGERLYDRNVRKSLGLTGVNKTLVDSMLEDPDGFLYRHNGITVQCDTIEREFFAKRATGAPISLTLRNASVVNGAQTVTSANRAFEKDPDAVAEAYVSVRIVSIHGAPEGFAQSITKATNTQNHMERRDFIAIDSVQSEIQKDFKLSLDREYVFRRGEMDPAPESGCSVTEAATALACAYRDPTFAVRVKGSTEALWKEGADGAYTRLFGQQPSAHQIWRSVQVLREIRDELTKLRSTLSGRAASIADSGALLAAHVVFQRIGSEAIEEPDSDWDTILRRVPDQVRSVLACLIDMVDKLFTSKSYITSTFASEEKSKQLVQAVLLTLDAGSGTPDLSAFVTAASKKRPKRPPTIHLLVDHDLIPDGTPLAYAASDTEERAIGAWLDQDPRRRRASWLNDRKAPILWEADGRRYSPSGLVNHIWQQAEWREQWSAVQGPKQWRVPGEGTLVEIAERLWRRLDTEQEPEEGSQS
;
A
#
# COMPACT_ATOMS: atom_id res chain seq x y z
N MET A 1 52.43 -13.59 3.88
CA MET A 1 51.62 -14.24 2.83
C MET A 1 50.24 -14.42 3.38
N HIS A 2 49.22 -13.88 2.73
CA HIS A 2 47.83 -14.03 3.17
C HIS A 2 47.17 -15.12 2.31
N LEU A 3 46.86 -16.26 2.92
CA LEU A 3 46.16 -17.36 2.29
C LEU A 3 44.65 -17.17 2.51
N VAL A 4 43.89 -17.00 1.43
CA VAL A 4 42.43 -16.91 1.52
C VAL A 4 41.83 -18.25 1.13
N ILE A 5 41.05 -18.84 2.02
CA ILE A 5 40.38 -20.13 1.82
C ILE A 5 38.89 -19.85 1.60
N ALA A 6 38.42 -20.04 0.39
CA ALA A 6 37.03 -19.83 -0.02
C ALA A 6 36.22 -21.12 0.14
N LEU A 7 35.10 -21.06 0.87
CA LEU A 7 34.19 -22.20 1.07
C LEU A 7 32.78 -21.84 0.61
N MET A 8 32.15 -22.72 -0.18
CA MET A 8 30.73 -22.65 -0.52
C MET A 8 29.94 -23.36 0.60
N GLY A 9 29.61 -22.64 1.68
CA GLY A 9 28.94 -23.19 2.87
C GLY A 9 28.95 -22.25 4.07
N ASP A 10 28.76 -22.77 5.28
CA ASP A 10 28.66 -22.01 6.55
C ASP A 10 30.02 -21.54 7.13
N GLY A 11 31.09 -21.65 6.35
CA GLY A 11 32.43 -21.22 6.74
C GLY A 11 33.12 -22.11 7.78
N ARG A 12 32.51 -23.22 8.21
CA ARG A 12 33.10 -24.08 9.26
C ARG A 12 34.07 -25.10 8.69
N LEU A 13 35.35 -24.93 9.01
CA LEU A 13 36.34 -25.97 8.83
C LEU A 13 36.23 -27.02 9.95
N SER A 14 36.51 -28.28 9.60
CA SER A 14 36.68 -29.34 10.61
C SER A 14 37.83 -29.00 11.57
N LEU A 15 37.78 -29.53 12.80
CA LEU A 15 38.83 -29.34 13.80
C LEU A 15 40.20 -29.83 13.28
N GLU A 16 40.20 -30.94 12.54
CA GLU A 16 41.40 -31.54 11.96
C GLU A 16 42.01 -30.65 10.88
N THR A 17 41.19 -30.11 9.97
CA THR A 17 41.64 -29.19 8.92
C THR A 17 42.19 -27.89 9.51
N ARG A 18 41.54 -27.36 10.55
CA ARG A 18 41.99 -26.15 11.23
C ARG A 18 43.33 -26.36 11.94
N ALA A 19 43.51 -27.50 12.61
CA ALA A 19 44.77 -27.85 13.27
C ALA A 19 45.95 -27.89 12.29
N ILE A 20 45.75 -28.46 11.09
CA ILE A 20 46.77 -28.50 10.03
C ILE A 20 47.12 -27.08 9.55
N LEU A 21 46.12 -26.22 9.35
CA LEU A 21 46.36 -24.83 8.93
C LEU A 21 47.07 -24.01 10.00
N ASP A 22 46.71 -24.20 11.28
CA ASP A 22 47.33 -23.52 12.42
C ASP A 22 48.77 -24.01 12.68
N GLU A 23 49.07 -25.28 12.42
CA GLU A 23 50.42 -25.84 12.43
C GLU A 23 51.26 -25.27 11.29
N ALA A 24 50.75 -25.32 10.06
CA ALA A 24 51.43 -24.73 8.91
C ALA A 24 51.72 -23.22 9.12
N ALA A 25 50.73 -22.44 9.58
CA ALA A 25 50.93 -21.02 9.86
C ALA A 25 52.05 -20.75 10.88
N ARG A 26 52.21 -21.62 11.89
CA ARG A 26 53.26 -21.53 12.91
C ARG A 26 54.63 -21.94 12.37
N GLU A 27 54.72 -23.04 11.63
CA GLU A 27 55.99 -23.54 11.09
C GLU A 27 56.62 -22.57 10.09
N PHE A 28 55.80 -21.94 9.23
CA PHE A 28 56.30 -20.98 8.25
C PHE A 28 56.75 -19.64 8.87
N GLY A 29 56.34 -19.31 10.11
CA GLY A 29 56.64 -18.03 10.78
C GLY A 29 58.09 -17.82 11.26
N GLY A 30 58.99 -18.81 11.11
CA GLY A 30 60.33 -18.79 11.73
C GLY A 30 61.42 -17.97 11.02
N LEU A 31 61.26 -17.63 9.73
CA LEU A 31 62.33 -17.01 8.89
C LEU A 31 61.97 -15.61 8.39
N GLY A 32 61.09 -14.88 9.09
CA GLY A 32 60.70 -13.50 8.74
C GLY A 32 59.62 -13.41 7.65
N ARG A 33 59.03 -14.53 7.23
CA ARG A 33 57.85 -14.59 6.35
C ARG A 33 56.70 -15.20 7.13
N THR A 34 55.74 -14.40 7.58
CA THR A 34 54.53 -14.90 8.25
C THR A 34 53.51 -15.38 7.21
N VAL A 35 52.86 -16.51 7.47
CA VAL A 35 51.69 -16.97 6.72
C VAL A 35 50.48 -16.80 7.63
N GLU A 36 49.54 -15.96 7.20
CA GLU A 36 48.25 -15.81 7.86
C GLU A 36 47.19 -16.36 6.91
N TYR A 37 46.19 -17.05 7.43
CA TYR A 37 45.06 -17.51 6.62
C TYR A 37 43.74 -16.91 7.09
N ARG A 38 42.85 -16.64 6.14
CA ARG A 38 41.47 -16.20 6.39
C ARG A 38 40.53 -17.14 5.64
N VAL A 39 39.52 -17.63 6.35
CA VAL A 39 38.42 -18.37 5.72
C VAL A 39 37.35 -17.36 5.30
N VAL A 40 36.84 -17.51 4.09
CA VAL A 40 35.78 -16.69 3.50
C VAL A 40 34.67 -17.64 3.11
N ASP A 41 33.48 -17.37 3.62
CA ASP A 41 32.30 -18.19 3.39
C ASP A 41 31.35 -17.60 2.33
N GLN A 42 30.26 -18.30 2.05
CA GLN A 42 29.28 -17.84 1.07
C GLN A 42 28.67 -16.48 1.46
N ALA A 43 28.44 -16.23 2.76
CA ALA A 43 27.90 -14.95 3.22
C ALA A 43 28.92 -13.81 3.05
N ASP A 44 30.21 -14.09 3.24
CA ASP A 44 31.29 -13.14 2.97
C ASP A 44 31.43 -12.82 1.47
N PHE A 45 31.25 -13.81 0.58
CA PHE A 45 31.20 -13.56 -0.87
C PHE A 45 30.02 -12.69 -1.27
N HIS A 46 28.82 -13.01 -0.77
CA HIS A 46 27.64 -12.17 -1.01
C HIS A 46 27.81 -10.76 -0.45
N ARG A 47 28.52 -10.61 0.67
CA ARG A 47 28.85 -9.30 1.26
C ARG A 47 29.86 -8.53 0.43
N ALA A 48 30.93 -9.16 -0.03
CA ALA A 48 31.95 -8.52 -0.86
C ALA A 48 31.37 -8.05 -2.20
N ILE A 49 30.59 -8.90 -2.89
CA ILE A 49 29.91 -8.52 -4.14
C ILE A 49 28.94 -7.36 -3.91
N ARG A 50 28.30 -7.32 -2.74
CA ARG A 50 27.39 -6.25 -2.34
C ARG A 50 28.11 -4.95 -2.02
N GLU A 51 29.26 -5.00 -1.36
CA GLU A 51 30.13 -3.85 -1.10
C GLU A 51 30.66 -3.26 -2.42
N ASP A 52 31.01 -4.11 -3.39
CA ASP A 52 31.41 -3.70 -4.74
C ASP A 52 30.26 -3.06 -5.55
N LEU A 53 29.01 -3.32 -5.15
CA LEU A 53 27.80 -2.75 -5.75
C LEU A 53 27.29 -1.51 -4.98
N GLU A 54 27.96 -1.08 -3.89
CA GLU A 54 27.55 0.13 -3.18
C GLU A 54 27.76 1.38 -4.05
N PRO A 55 26.76 2.27 -4.13
CA PRO A 55 26.88 3.49 -4.94
C PRO A 55 27.99 4.39 -4.39
N GLU A 56 28.69 5.10 -5.29
CA GLU A 56 29.79 5.99 -4.91
C GLU A 56 29.38 6.99 -3.80
N PRO A 57 30.24 7.23 -2.79
CA PRO A 57 29.91 8.15 -1.70
C PRO A 57 29.65 9.58 -2.20
N ILE A 58 28.53 10.17 -1.76
CA ILE A 58 28.19 11.57 -2.08
C ILE A 58 28.99 12.52 -1.18
N THR A 59 29.61 13.54 -1.77
CA THR A 59 30.24 14.64 -1.02
C THR A 59 29.41 15.91 -1.21
N LEU A 60 28.99 16.53 -0.10
CA LEU A 60 28.21 17.78 -0.13
C LEU A 60 29.02 18.94 0.47
N THR A 61 28.79 20.13 -0.03
CA THR A 61 29.31 21.37 0.56
C THR A 61 28.15 22.19 1.11
N ALA A 62 28.22 22.56 2.39
CA ALA A 62 27.26 23.44 3.05
C ALA A 62 27.96 24.73 3.50
N LYS A 63 27.43 25.90 3.15
CA LYS A 63 27.96 27.18 3.64
C LYS A 63 26.98 27.78 4.62
N MET A 64 27.48 28.10 5.80
CA MET A 64 26.70 28.77 6.85
C MET A 64 27.32 30.12 7.10
N THR A 65 26.55 31.18 6.93
CA THR A 65 27.00 32.57 7.06
C THR A 65 27.00 33.00 8.53
N GLU A 66 25.93 32.73 9.27
CA GLU A 66 25.72 33.17 10.65
C GLU A 66 24.95 32.13 11.49
N GLY A 67 24.89 32.32 12.82
CA GLY A 67 23.94 31.60 13.69
C GLY A 67 24.16 30.10 13.91
N TRP A 68 25.21 29.51 13.35
CA TRP A 68 25.49 28.08 13.53
C TRP A 68 26.13 27.77 14.89
N HIS A 69 25.88 26.55 15.38
CA HIS A 69 26.49 25.99 16.58
C HIS A 69 26.88 24.53 16.35
N ASP A 70 27.97 24.11 16.97
CA ASP A 70 28.43 22.73 16.92
C ASP A 70 28.49 22.08 18.29
N ARG A 71 28.48 20.75 18.26
CA ARG A 71 28.63 19.88 19.42
C ARG A 71 29.57 18.77 19.04
N GLU A 72 30.64 18.57 19.81
CA GLU A 72 31.63 17.52 19.53
C GLU A 72 31.33 16.19 20.27
N THR A 73 30.67 16.25 21.43
CA THR A 73 30.42 15.06 22.28
C THR A 73 28.92 14.83 22.56
N PRO A 74 28.41 13.59 22.54
CA PRO A 74 29.13 12.32 22.31
C PRO A 74 29.50 12.07 20.84
N TYR A 75 28.83 12.73 19.89
CA TYR A 75 29.11 12.65 18.45
C TYR A 75 29.07 14.04 17.85
N THR A 76 29.83 14.24 16.76
CA THR A 76 29.89 15.55 16.12
C THR A 76 28.58 15.89 15.44
N ALA A 77 27.98 17.02 15.80
CA ALA A 77 26.80 17.58 15.15
C ALA A 77 26.97 19.08 14.94
N ILE A 78 26.47 19.60 13.82
CA ILE A 78 26.41 21.02 13.51
C ILE A 78 24.98 21.38 13.17
N VAL A 79 24.49 22.46 13.74
CA VAL A 79 23.15 23.01 13.45
C VAL A 79 23.34 24.45 12.99
N GLY A 80 22.67 24.81 11.90
CA GLY A 80 22.73 26.15 11.33
C GLY A 80 21.69 26.32 10.23
N GLU A 81 21.94 27.25 9.33
CA GLU A 81 21.06 27.58 8.22
C GLU A 81 21.84 27.54 6.91
N VAL A 82 21.20 27.05 5.85
CA VAL A 82 21.72 27.03 4.49
C VAL A 82 20.69 27.64 3.55
N SER A 83 21.14 28.28 2.47
CA SER A 83 20.20 28.80 1.47
C SER A 83 19.50 27.65 0.76
N ALA A 84 18.26 27.86 0.33
CA ALA A 84 17.52 26.89 -0.47
C ALA A 84 18.19 26.68 -1.84
N ALA A 85 18.94 27.67 -2.34
CA ALA A 85 19.77 27.52 -3.54
C ALA A 85 20.87 26.45 -3.36
N GLU A 86 21.50 26.34 -2.19
CA GLU A 86 22.45 25.25 -1.92
C GLU A 86 21.76 23.89 -1.92
N LEU A 87 20.54 23.80 -1.36
CA LEU A 87 19.76 22.55 -1.39
C LEU A 87 19.37 22.15 -2.82
N ALA A 88 18.99 23.12 -3.64
CA ALA A 88 18.72 22.93 -5.06
C ALA A 88 19.95 22.34 -5.76
N GLN A 89 21.14 22.90 -5.51
CA GLN A 89 22.39 22.41 -6.08
C GLN A 89 22.71 20.97 -5.64
N TRP A 90 22.54 20.64 -4.35
CA TRP A 90 22.75 19.27 -3.86
C TRP A 90 21.89 18.25 -4.60
N TYR A 91 20.63 18.61 -4.88
CA TYR A 91 19.73 17.76 -5.64
C TYR A 91 20.07 17.72 -7.12
N ALA A 92 20.42 18.84 -7.74
CA ALA A 92 20.81 18.90 -9.15
C ALA A 92 22.01 18.00 -9.45
N ASP A 93 23.00 17.96 -8.55
CA ASP A 93 24.23 17.19 -8.73
C ASP A 93 24.05 15.68 -8.45
N ASN A 94 23.16 15.31 -7.53
CA ASN A 94 23.08 13.94 -7.01
C ASN A 94 21.73 13.23 -7.25
N GLY A 95 20.69 13.97 -7.59
CA GLY A 95 19.33 13.49 -7.75
C GLY A 95 18.81 12.74 -6.52
N GLU A 96 18.05 11.67 -6.75
CA GLU A 96 17.45 10.85 -5.69
C GLU A 96 18.47 10.11 -4.81
N ARG A 97 19.72 9.93 -5.27
CA ARG A 97 20.78 9.25 -4.47
C ARG A 97 21.10 10.01 -3.18
N LEU A 98 20.81 11.31 -3.14
CA LEU A 98 20.90 12.12 -1.93
C LEU A 98 20.11 11.53 -0.75
N TYR A 99 19.10 10.71 -1.03
CA TYR A 99 18.20 10.11 -0.04
C TYR A 99 18.45 8.62 0.22
N ASP A 100 19.59 8.05 -0.20
CA ASP A 100 19.82 6.60 -0.12
C ASP A 100 19.80 6.03 1.31
N ARG A 101 20.15 6.83 2.34
CA ARG A 101 20.04 6.47 3.76
C ARG A 101 18.69 6.87 4.40
N ASN A 102 17.76 7.43 3.62
CA ASN A 102 16.43 7.84 4.06
C ASN A 102 15.41 6.69 3.93
N VAL A 103 14.41 6.70 4.80
CA VAL A 103 13.26 5.79 4.79
C VAL A 103 12.32 6.05 3.62
N ARG A 104 12.23 7.31 3.20
CA ARG A 104 11.32 7.79 2.16
C ARG A 104 12.14 8.44 1.05
N LYS A 105 12.04 7.92 -0.17
CA LYS A 105 12.38 8.71 -1.36
C LYS A 105 11.37 9.86 -1.51
N SER A 106 11.75 10.90 -2.24
CA SER A 106 10.85 12.04 -2.45
C SER A 106 9.60 11.55 -3.18
N LEU A 107 8.46 11.44 -2.46
CA LEU A 107 7.16 11.24 -3.08
C LEU A 107 7.00 12.36 -4.13
N GLY A 108 6.88 11.99 -5.40
CA GLY A 108 6.56 12.94 -6.48
C GLY A 108 5.36 13.82 -6.13
N LEU A 109 5.07 14.87 -6.92
CA LEU A 109 4.07 15.92 -6.65
C LEU A 109 2.88 15.48 -5.76
N THR A 110 2.99 15.73 -4.46
CA THR A 110 1.86 15.78 -3.53
C THR A 110 1.49 17.25 -3.32
N GLY A 111 0.27 17.56 -2.88
CA GLY A 111 -0.17 18.95 -2.66
C GLY A 111 0.76 19.77 -1.75
N VAL A 112 1.50 19.10 -0.85
CA VAL A 112 2.52 19.68 0.04
C VAL A 112 3.71 20.27 -0.74
N ASN A 113 4.12 19.63 -1.84
CA ASN A 113 5.25 20.09 -2.65
C ASN A 113 4.96 21.43 -3.35
N LYS A 114 3.69 21.74 -3.63
CA LYS A 114 3.32 23.02 -4.24
C LYS A 114 3.43 24.17 -3.23
N THR A 115 2.94 23.99 -2.01
CA THR A 115 3.03 25.01 -0.94
C THR A 115 4.48 25.35 -0.59
N LEU A 116 5.39 24.37 -0.60
CA LEU A 116 6.82 24.61 -0.38
C LEU A 116 7.43 25.48 -1.49
N VAL A 117 7.16 25.12 -2.76
CA VAL A 117 7.63 25.90 -3.92
C VAL A 117 7.07 27.32 -3.88
N ASP A 118 5.75 27.47 -3.69
CA ASP A 118 5.10 28.78 -3.66
C ASP A 118 5.66 29.64 -2.51
N SER A 119 5.94 29.03 -1.33
CA SER A 119 6.54 29.75 -0.20
C SER A 119 7.95 30.28 -0.48
N MET A 120 8.80 29.51 -1.19
CA MET A 120 10.15 29.96 -1.54
C MET A 120 10.13 31.09 -2.60
N LEU A 121 9.08 31.17 -3.41
CA LEU A 121 8.96 32.16 -4.48
C LEU A 121 8.23 33.44 -4.04
N GLU A 122 7.20 33.31 -3.20
CA GLU A 122 6.33 34.43 -2.81
C GLU A 122 6.79 35.11 -1.52
N ASP A 123 7.38 34.37 -0.56
CA ASP A 123 7.86 34.91 0.71
C ASP A 123 9.10 34.12 1.21
N PRO A 124 10.26 34.31 0.54
CA PRO A 124 11.51 33.62 0.85
C PRO A 124 12.02 33.89 2.27
N ASP A 125 11.95 35.14 2.74
CA ASP A 125 12.35 35.53 4.10
C ASP A 125 11.53 34.77 5.17
N GLY A 126 10.24 34.58 4.91
CA GLY A 126 9.33 33.87 5.79
C GLY A 126 9.52 32.35 5.81
N PHE A 127 10.29 31.78 4.87
CA PHE A 127 10.41 30.33 4.68
C PHE A 127 10.97 29.63 5.93
N LEU A 128 12.05 30.20 6.50
CA LEU A 128 12.73 29.68 7.68
C LEU A 128 11.80 29.49 8.89
N TYR A 129 10.80 30.36 9.03
CA TYR A 129 9.88 30.38 10.17
C TYR A 129 8.68 29.44 10.03
N ARG A 130 8.30 29.10 8.79
CA ARG A 130 7.06 28.38 8.49
C ARG A 130 7.25 26.93 8.11
N HIS A 131 8.47 26.54 7.74
CA HIS A 131 8.75 25.21 7.22
C HIS A 131 9.77 24.47 8.09
N ASN A 132 9.63 23.15 8.11
CA ASN A 132 10.57 22.31 8.83
C ASN A 132 11.92 22.27 8.08
N GLY A 133 13.00 22.25 8.88
CA GLY A 133 14.35 22.08 8.39
C GLY A 133 14.66 20.70 7.83
N ILE A 134 15.92 20.49 7.50
CA ILE A 134 16.45 19.23 6.98
C ILE A 134 17.44 18.61 7.97
N THR A 135 17.61 17.29 7.89
CA THR A 135 18.67 16.58 8.65
C THR A 135 19.55 15.79 7.69
N VAL A 136 20.86 16.02 7.79
CA VAL A 136 21.90 15.38 6.97
C VAL A 136 22.73 14.48 7.87
N GLN A 137 22.93 13.23 7.44
CA GLN A 137 23.92 12.34 8.03
C GLN A 137 25.12 12.26 7.11
N CYS A 138 26.32 12.21 7.68
CA CYS A 138 27.56 12.04 6.93
C CYS A 138 28.55 11.24 7.77
N ASP A 139 29.57 10.69 7.13
CA ASP A 139 30.61 9.98 7.85
C ASP A 139 31.51 11.01 8.54
N THR A 140 32.06 11.97 7.79
CA THR A 140 32.97 12.99 8.33
C THR A 140 32.56 14.41 7.92
N ILE A 141 32.89 15.38 8.78
CA ILE A 141 32.67 16.82 8.55
C ILE A 141 34.02 17.53 8.57
N GLU A 142 34.45 18.04 7.42
CA GLU A 142 35.62 18.90 7.29
C GLU A 142 35.19 20.38 7.32
N ARG A 143 35.95 21.23 8.04
CA ARG A 143 35.58 22.61 8.34
C ARG A 143 36.59 23.58 7.73
N GLU A 144 36.12 24.49 6.89
CA GLU A 144 36.91 25.59 6.34
C GLU A 144 36.35 26.94 6.82
N PHE A 145 37.21 27.73 7.48
CA PHE A 145 36.83 29.05 8.01
C PHE A 145 37.32 30.15 7.08
N PHE A 146 36.44 31.08 6.72
CA PHE A 146 36.79 32.21 5.83
C PHE A 146 37.54 33.35 6.56
N ALA A 147 37.55 33.37 7.89
CA ALA A 147 38.24 34.34 8.73
C ALA A 147 38.72 33.74 10.07
N LYS A 148 39.37 34.53 10.94
CA LYS A 148 39.77 34.09 12.29
C LYS A 148 38.55 33.57 13.05
N ARG A 149 38.71 32.41 13.72
CA ARG A 149 37.67 31.69 14.45
C ARG A 149 36.97 32.60 15.47
N ALA A 150 35.76 33.04 15.13
CA ALA A 150 34.80 33.69 16.01
C ALA A 150 33.50 32.87 15.98
N THR A 151 32.78 32.82 17.11
CA THR A 151 31.51 32.11 17.21
C THR A 151 30.51 32.67 16.20
N GLY A 152 29.94 31.82 15.35
CA GLY A 152 28.98 32.22 14.31
C GLY A 152 29.61 32.89 13.06
N ALA A 153 30.94 32.86 12.90
CA ALA A 153 31.58 33.35 11.68
C ALA A 153 31.28 32.44 10.46
N PRO A 154 31.31 32.97 9.22
CA PRO A 154 31.07 32.17 8.04
C PRO A 154 31.98 30.93 7.96
N ILE A 155 31.36 29.78 7.71
CA ILE A 155 32.01 28.47 7.63
C ILE A 155 31.56 27.74 6.37
N SER A 156 32.48 27.03 5.72
CA SER A 156 32.17 26.03 4.71
C SER A 156 32.44 24.65 5.28
N LEU A 157 31.48 23.75 5.10
CA LEU A 157 31.53 22.37 5.57
C LEU A 157 31.58 21.44 4.37
N THR A 158 32.55 20.52 4.36
CA THR A 158 32.59 19.42 3.41
C THR A 158 32.15 18.14 4.12
N LEU A 159 31.03 17.58 3.66
CA LEU A 159 30.35 16.43 4.24
C LEU A 159 30.65 15.21 3.38
N ARG A 160 31.42 14.24 3.89
CA ARG A 160 31.75 13.01 3.14
C ARG A 160 30.72 11.92 3.39
N ASN A 161 30.36 11.21 2.33
CA ASN A 161 29.37 10.14 2.34
C ASN A 161 28.03 10.61 2.95
N ALA A 162 27.55 11.76 2.46
CA ALA A 162 26.43 12.47 3.02
C ALA A 162 25.09 12.00 2.43
N SER A 163 24.05 11.98 3.26
CA SER A 163 22.67 11.69 2.85
C SER A 163 21.66 12.47 3.67
N VAL A 164 20.64 12.99 3.01
CA VAL A 164 19.52 13.71 3.63
C VAL A 164 18.50 12.71 4.16
N VAL A 165 18.45 12.55 5.48
CA VAL A 165 17.59 11.58 6.18
C VAL A 165 16.24 12.16 6.64
N ASN A 166 16.06 13.47 6.52
CA ASN A 166 14.79 14.17 6.71
C ASN A 166 14.76 15.45 5.87
N GLY A 167 13.59 15.76 5.31
CA GLY A 167 13.39 16.97 4.50
C GLY A 167 13.58 16.77 2.99
N ALA A 168 13.45 15.54 2.48
CA ALA A 168 13.55 15.25 1.04
C ALA A 168 12.60 16.10 0.19
N GLN A 169 11.38 16.36 0.67
CA GLN A 169 10.42 17.23 -0.01
C GLN A 169 10.88 18.69 -0.06
N THR A 170 11.54 19.19 0.98
CA THR A 170 12.10 20.55 1.03
C THR A 170 13.21 20.69 0.00
N VAL A 171 14.14 19.74 -0.05
CA VAL A 171 15.26 19.73 -1.01
C VAL A 171 14.78 19.62 -2.46
N THR A 172 13.87 18.69 -2.76
CA THR A 172 13.29 18.55 -4.11
C THR A 172 12.46 19.77 -4.51
N SER A 173 11.73 20.38 -3.56
CA SER A 173 10.97 21.61 -3.81
C SER A 173 11.89 22.81 -4.07
N ALA A 174 13.03 22.89 -3.37
CA ALA A 174 14.04 23.92 -3.60
C ALA A 174 14.58 23.86 -5.02
N ASN A 175 14.94 22.68 -5.53
CA ASN A 175 15.40 22.52 -6.92
C ASN A 175 14.34 23.02 -7.93
N ARG A 176 13.07 22.69 -7.72
CA ARG A 176 11.98 23.13 -8.61
C ARG A 176 11.67 24.61 -8.52
N ALA A 177 11.78 25.20 -7.33
CA ALA A 177 11.64 26.65 -7.18
C ALA A 177 12.80 27.36 -7.87
N PHE A 178 14.02 26.81 -7.75
CA PHE A 178 15.23 27.36 -8.36
C PHE A 178 15.15 27.35 -9.89
N GLU A 179 14.56 26.31 -10.50
CA GLU A 179 14.28 26.27 -11.93
C GLU A 179 13.33 27.40 -12.41
N LYS A 180 12.54 27.99 -11.51
CA LYS A 180 11.60 29.08 -11.82
C LYS A 180 12.17 30.46 -11.55
N ASP A 181 12.77 30.65 -10.37
CA ASP A 181 13.35 31.91 -9.92
C ASP A 181 14.55 31.64 -9.00
N PRO A 182 15.77 31.61 -9.56
CA PRO A 182 17.00 31.40 -8.78
C PRO A 182 17.23 32.46 -7.71
N ASP A 183 16.87 33.72 -8.00
CA ASP A 183 17.16 34.86 -7.13
C ASP A 183 16.28 34.81 -5.89
N ALA A 184 14.97 34.55 -6.05
CA ALA A 184 14.07 34.37 -4.91
C ALA A 184 14.48 33.21 -3.99
N VAL A 185 14.93 32.09 -4.57
CA VAL A 185 15.32 30.90 -3.82
C VAL A 185 16.66 31.08 -3.09
N ALA A 186 17.55 31.94 -3.59
CA ALA A 186 18.80 32.29 -2.92
C ALA A 186 18.56 33.06 -1.60
N GLU A 187 17.47 33.83 -1.52
CA GLU A 187 17.07 34.58 -0.32
C GLU A 187 16.31 33.71 0.71
N ALA A 188 15.84 32.52 0.32
CA ALA A 188 15.16 31.61 1.23
C ALA A 188 16.17 30.77 2.04
N TYR A 189 16.05 30.76 3.37
CA TYR A 189 16.91 29.96 4.26
C TYR A 189 16.19 28.78 4.89
N VAL A 190 16.91 27.68 5.07
CA VAL A 190 16.41 26.43 5.64
C VAL A 190 17.29 26.02 6.82
N SER A 191 16.66 25.72 7.96
CA SER A 191 17.38 25.16 9.11
C SER A 191 17.92 23.77 8.76
N VAL A 192 19.18 23.52 9.07
CA VAL A 192 19.86 22.26 8.79
C VAL A 192 20.53 21.73 10.05
N ARG A 193 20.41 20.42 10.26
CA ARG A 193 21.15 19.67 11.27
C ARG A 193 21.99 18.60 10.61
N ILE A 194 23.29 18.71 10.76
CA ILE A 194 24.28 17.81 10.21
C ILE A 194 24.81 16.94 11.34
N VAL A 195 24.78 15.63 11.18
CA VAL A 195 25.28 14.66 12.17
C VAL A 195 26.36 13.78 11.53
N SER A 196 27.53 13.74 12.16
CA SER A 196 28.58 12.78 11.82
C SER A 196 28.29 11.45 12.53
N ILE A 197 28.34 10.35 11.78
CA ILE A 197 28.19 8.99 12.33
C ILE A 197 29.54 8.32 12.61
N HIS A 198 30.66 9.02 12.40
CA HIS A 198 31.98 8.49 12.69
C HIS A 198 32.14 8.20 14.19
N GLY A 199 32.56 6.99 14.52
CA GLY A 199 32.73 6.52 15.90
C GLY A 199 31.42 6.26 16.66
N ALA A 200 30.26 6.30 15.99
CA ALA A 200 28.98 5.97 16.59
C ALA A 200 28.73 4.45 16.64
N PRO A 201 27.95 3.94 17.63
CA PRO A 201 27.62 2.53 17.72
C PRO A 201 26.74 2.09 16.56
N GLU A 202 26.76 0.78 16.27
CA GLU A 202 25.90 0.15 15.28
C GLU A 202 24.42 0.48 15.55
N GLY A 203 23.67 0.81 14.49
CA GLY A 203 22.27 1.21 14.59
C GLY A 203 22.02 2.69 14.96
N PHE A 204 23.03 3.48 15.33
CA PHE A 204 22.84 4.91 15.66
C PHE A 204 22.28 5.70 14.48
N ALA A 205 22.85 5.54 13.29
CA ALA A 205 22.37 6.19 12.06
C ALA A 205 20.89 5.86 11.78
N GLN A 206 20.52 4.58 11.89
CA GLN A 206 19.14 4.11 11.71
C GLN A 206 18.19 4.70 12.77
N SER A 207 18.65 4.82 14.02
CA SER A 207 17.85 5.42 15.10
C SER A 207 17.51 6.89 14.85
N ILE A 208 18.48 7.69 14.35
CA ILE A 208 18.25 9.09 13.97
C ILE A 208 17.25 9.16 12.82
N THR A 209 17.47 8.34 11.79
CA THR A 209 16.59 8.27 10.62
C THR A 209 15.16 7.92 11.04
N LYS A 210 14.97 6.92 11.90
CA LYS A 210 13.66 6.54 12.46
C LYS A 210 13.04 7.67 13.26
N ALA A 211 13.76 8.22 14.23
CA ALA A 211 13.26 9.27 15.12
C ALA A 211 12.83 10.54 14.37
N THR A 212 13.63 10.96 13.38
CA THR A 212 13.34 12.18 12.60
C THR A 212 12.17 12.00 11.64
N ASN A 213 11.90 10.77 11.20
CA ASN A 213 10.73 10.46 10.36
C ASN A 213 9.44 10.20 11.16
N THR A 214 9.53 9.73 12.41
CA THR A 214 8.37 9.46 13.28
C THR A 214 7.62 10.70 13.76
N GLN A 215 8.17 11.90 13.59
CA GLN A 215 7.51 13.15 13.99
C GLN A 215 6.38 13.59 13.05
N ASN A 216 6.26 12.97 11.87
CA ASN A 216 5.09 13.05 11.00
C ASN A 216 4.34 11.71 11.07
N HIS A 217 3.00 11.71 11.13
CA HIS A 217 2.18 10.47 11.24
C HIS A 217 2.68 9.39 10.26
N MET A 218 3.34 8.35 10.79
CA MET A 218 3.89 7.25 9.98
C MET A 218 2.85 6.13 9.88
N GLU A 219 2.57 5.70 8.66
CA GLU A 219 1.80 4.47 8.41
C GLU A 219 2.70 3.26 8.74
N ARG A 220 2.11 2.11 9.11
CA ARG A 220 2.89 0.91 9.45
C ARG A 220 3.81 0.46 8.32
N ARG A 221 3.38 0.67 7.08
CA ARG A 221 4.17 0.43 5.87
C ARG A 221 5.48 1.22 5.82
N ASP A 222 5.55 2.42 6.40
CA ASP A 222 6.75 3.25 6.34
C ASP A 222 7.89 2.71 7.21
N PHE A 223 7.59 1.91 8.24
CA PHE A 223 8.62 1.26 9.05
C PHE A 223 9.35 0.15 8.29
N ILE A 224 8.68 -0.49 7.33
CA ILE A 224 9.22 -1.57 6.49
C ILE A 224 10.33 -1.05 5.57
N ALA A 225 10.25 0.21 5.14
CA ALA A 225 11.27 0.79 4.26
C ALA A 225 12.63 1.00 4.96
N ILE A 226 12.68 0.96 6.30
CA ILE A 226 13.92 1.02 7.09
C ILE A 226 14.43 -0.38 7.44
N ASP A 227 13.61 -1.41 7.24
CA ASP A 227 13.98 -2.77 7.61
C ASP A 227 15.10 -3.26 6.68
N SER A 228 16.23 -3.67 7.28
CA SER A 228 17.35 -4.21 6.54
C SER A 228 16.90 -5.42 5.72
N VAL A 229 16.00 -6.26 6.23
CA VAL A 229 15.47 -7.44 5.52
C VAL A 229 14.97 -7.11 4.12
N GLN A 230 14.29 -5.99 3.93
CA GLN A 230 13.76 -5.59 2.61
C GLN A 230 14.85 -5.14 1.65
N SER A 231 15.87 -4.45 2.17
CA SER A 231 17.04 -4.06 1.40
C SER A 231 17.88 -5.29 0.99
N GLU A 232 17.94 -6.29 1.88
CA GLU A 232 18.59 -7.57 1.63
C GLU A 232 17.88 -8.37 0.53
N ILE A 233 16.54 -8.44 0.60
CA ILE A 233 15.71 -9.05 -0.43
C ILE A 233 15.88 -8.33 -1.77
N GLN A 234 15.91 -6.99 -1.77
CA GLN A 234 16.10 -6.22 -3.00
C GLN A 234 17.43 -6.57 -3.69
N LYS A 235 18.51 -6.69 -2.91
CA LYS A 235 19.82 -7.10 -3.41
C LYS A 235 19.80 -8.54 -3.94
N ASP A 236 19.16 -9.46 -3.23
CA ASP A 236 19.02 -10.85 -3.67
C ASP A 236 18.23 -10.96 -4.99
N PHE A 237 17.15 -10.19 -5.14
CA PHE A 237 16.40 -10.10 -6.41
C PHE A 237 17.29 -9.66 -7.58
N LYS A 238 18.15 -8.67 -7.36
CA LYS A 238 19.03 -8.16 -8.42
C LYS A 238 20.15 -9.15 -8.76
N LEU A 239 20.74 -9.79 -7.75
CA LEU A 239 21.86 -10.73 -7.92
C LEU A 239 21.43 -12.08 -8.49
N SER A 240 20.35 -12.65 -7.94
CA SER A 240 19.95 -14.03 -8.20
C SER A 240 19.01 -14.16 -9.41
N LEU A 241 18.21 -13.12 -9.69
CA LEU A 241 17.15 -13.17 -10.71
C LEU A 241 17.28 -12.11 -11.81
N ASP A 242 18.15 -11.10 -11.63
CA ASP A 242 18.16 -9.87 -12.45
C ASP A 242 16.76 -9.23 -12.56
N ARG A 243 16.06 -9.14 -11.42
CA ARG A 243 14.72 -8.55 -11.31
C ARG A 243 14.69 -7.39 -10.32
N GLU A 244 13.70 -6.52 -10.48
CA GLU A 244 13.45 -5.40 -9.60
C GLU A 244 12.54 -5.78 -8.44
N TYR A 245 12.92 -5.36 -7.23
CA TYR A 245 12.08 -5.48 -6.05
C TYR A 245 11.87 -4.10 -5.44
N VAL A 246 10.62 -3.64 -5.47
CA VAL A 246 10.24 -2.29 -5.07
C VAL A 246 9.51 -2.35 -3.73
N PHE A 247 10.09 -1.76 -2.68
CA PHE A 247 9.49 -1.81 -1.34
C PHE A 247 9.23 -0.42 -0.73
N ARG A 248 9.82 0.64 -1.29
CA ARG A 248 9.65 2.00 -0.77
C ARG A 248 8.35 2.61 -1.28
N ARG A 249 7.67 3.40 -0.44
CA ARG A 249 6.43 4.07 -0.82
C ARG A 249 6.72 5.16 -1.85
N GLY A 250 5.96 5.17 -2.96
CA GLY A 250 6.10 6.15 -4.03
C GLY A 250 6.93 5.71 -5.23
N GLU A 251 7.64 4.59 -5.11
CA GLU A 251 8.22 3.90 -6.27
C GLU A 251 7.08 3.31 -7.11
N MET A 252 7.20 3.41 -8.42
CA MET A 252 6.25 2.75 -9.33
C MET A 252 6.49 1.25 -9.28
N ASP A 253 5.40 0.49 -9.28
CA ASP A 253 5.50 -0.96 -9.41
C ASP A 253 6.19 -1.30 -10.74
N PRO A 254 7.18 -2.21 -10.75
CA PRO A 254 7.89 -2.60 -11.96
C PRO A 254 6.93 -3.29 -12.94
N ALA A 255 7.32 -3.33 -14.21
CA ALA A 255 6.58 -4.11 -15.19
C ALA A 255 6.49 -5.59 -14.76
N PRO A 256 5.39 -6.32 -15.06
CA PRO A 256 5.19 -7.68 -14.58
C PRO A 256 6.37 -8.62 -14.86
N GLU A 257 7.01 -8.52 -16.02
CA GLU A 257 8.16 -9.33 -16.40
C GLU A 257 9.48 -8.89 -15.72
N SER A 258 9.53 -7.67 -15.21
CA SER A 258 10.75 -7.04 -14.68
C SER A 258 10.89 -7.16 -13.17
N GLY A 259 9.80 -7.40 -12.43
CA GLY A 259 9.87 -7.48 -10.97
C GLY A 259 8.53 -7.52 -10.24
N CYS A 260 8.57 -7.25 -8.94
CA CYS A 260 7.38 -7.13 -8.10
C CYS A 260 7.56 -6.10 -6.97
N SER A 261 6.45 -5.66 -6.39
CA SER A 261 6.47 -4.80 -5.20
C SER A 261 6.35 -5.60 -3.90
N VAL A 262 6.76 -5.01 -2.78
CA VAL A 262 6.65 -5.61 -1.43
C VAL A 262 5.20 -5.97 -1.09
N THR A 263 4.23 -5.20 -1.57
CA THR A 263 2.80 -5.47 -1.34
C THR A 263 2.35 -6.73 -2.06
N GLU A 264 2.79 -6.89 -3.32
CA GLU A 264 2.50 -8.06 -4.12
C GLU A 264 3.19 -9.30 -3.54
N ALA A 265 4.47 -9.19 -3.22
CA ALA A 265 5.27 -10.21 -2.56
C ALA A 265 4.64 -10.66 -1.24
N ALA A 266 4.30 -9.73 -0.34
CA ALA A 266 3.70 -10.04 0.95
C ALA A 266 2.31 -10.68 0.79
N THR A 267 1.53 -10.27 -0.21
CA THR A 267 0.24 -10.92 -0.52
C THR A 267 0.43 -12.36 -1.00
N ALA A 268 1.41 -12.59 -1.88
CA ALA A 268 1.73 -13.93 -2.37
C ALA A 268 2.22 -14.85 -1.25
N LEU A 269 3.17 -14.37 -0.45
CA LEU A 269 3.67 -15.10 0.73
C LEU A 269 2.55 -15.37 1.74
N ALA A 270 1.63 -14.42 1.97
CA ALA A 270 0.47 -14.62 2.86
C ALA A 270 -0.47 -15.73 2.36
N CYS A 271 -0.61 -15.88 1.03
CA CYS A 271 -1.38 -16.98 0.45
C CYS A 271 -0.61 -18.30 0.54
N ALA A 272 0.71 -18.29 0.34
CA ALA A 272 1.56 -19.47 0.43
C ALA A 272 1.72 -20.01 1.87
N TYR A 273 1.58 -19.14 2.86
CA TYR A 273 1.73 -19.49 4.27
C TYR A 273 0.74 -20.57 4.71
N ARG A 274 1.17 -21.50 5.58
CA ARG A 274 0.36 -22.68 5.99
C ARG A 274 -0.97 -22.33 6.67
N ASP A 275 -1.03 -21.22 7.40
CA ASP A 275 -2.27 -20.75 8.04
C ASP A 275 -3.05 -19.82 7.09
N PRO A 276 -4.30 -20.16 6.69
CA PRO A 276 -5.12 -19.34 5.78
C PRO A 276 -5.51 -17.97 6.35
N THR A 277 -5.34 -17.74 7.65
CA THR A 277 -5.71 -16.46 8.30
C THR A 277 -4.99 -15.27 7.71
N PHE A 278 -3.74 -15.44 7.27
CA PHE A 278 -3.00 -14.35 6.64
C PHE A 278 -3.68 -13.92 5.33
N ALA A 279 -4.04 -14.86 4.45
CA ALA A 279 -4.79 -14.56 3.22
C ALA A 279 -6.14 -13.85 3.51
N VAL A 280 -6.85 -14.26 4.57
CA VAL A 280 -8.12 -13.63 4.99
C VAL A 280 -7.91 -12.21 5.52
N ARG A 281 -6.87 -11.99 6.34
CA ARG A 281 -6.53 -10.67 6.90
C ARG A 281 -6.18 -9.67 5.81
N VAL A 282 -5.40 -10.10 4.81
CA VAL A 282 -5.02 -9.27 3.65
C VAL A 282 -6.25 -8.81 2.89
N LYS A 283 -7.22 -9.72 2.69
CA LYS A 283 -8.50 -9.37 2.05
C LYS A 283 -9.24 -8.25 2.80
N GLY A 284 -9.23 -8.30 4.13
CA GLY A 284 -9.90 -7.30 4.97
C GLY A 284 -9.19 -5.95 4.95
N SER A 285 -7.86 -5.94 4.98
CA SER A 285 -7.05 -4.72 4.86
C SER A 285 -5.61 -5.06 4.48
N THR A 286 -5.08 -4.37 3.47
CA THR A 286 -3.66 -4.45 3.12
C THR A 286 -2.75 -3.96 4.26
N GLU A 287 -3.23 -3.11 5.17
CA GLU A 287 -2.50 -2.70 6.37
C GLU A 287 -2.23 -3.86 7.35
N ALA A 288 -3.00 -4.95 7.24
CA ALA A 288 -2.78 -6.13 8.06
C ALA A 288 -1.46 -6.84 7.73
N LEU A 289 -0.95 -6.70 6.50
CA LEU A 289 0.36 -7.23 6.08
C LEU A 289 1.50 -6.65 6.91
N TRP A 290 1.36 -5.40 7.34
CA TRP A 290 2.42 -4.61 7.96
C TRP A 290 2.39 -4.68 9.49
N LYS A 291 1.54 -5.53 10.07
CA LYS A 291 1.49 -5.72 11.52
C LYS A 291 2.69 -6.53 11.98
N GLU A 292 3.49 -5.97 12.88
CA GLU A 292 4.60 -6.63 13.56
C GLU A 292 4.15 -7.37 14.83
N GLY A 293 5.00 -8.27 15.34
CA GLY A 293 4.81 -9.02 16.59
C GLY A 293 4.62 -10.52 16.37
N ALA A 294 4.49 -11.29 17.46
CA ALA A 294 4.42 -12.76 17.40
C ALA A 294 3.29 -13.31 16.51
N ASP A 295 2.18 -12.57 16.41
CA ASP A 295 1.02 -12.88 15.56
C ASP A 295 0.87 -11.93 14.37
N GLY A 296 1.88 -11.09 14.14
CA GLY A 296 1.93 -10.13 13.05
C GLY A 296 2.27 -10.79 11.71
N ALA A 297 1.58 -10.41 10.65
CA ALA A 297 1.83 -10.95 9.31
C ALA A 297 3.26 -10.65 8.86
N TYR A 298 3.74 -9.42 9.06
CA TYR A 298 5.06 -9.02 8.60
C TYR A 298 6.17 -9.89 9.22
N THR A 299 6.16 -10.03 10.55
CA THR A 299 7.14 -10.84 11.28
C THR A 299 7.11 -12.30 10.87
N ARG A 300 5.93 -12.86 10.54
CA ARG A 300 5.80 -14.25 10.11
C ARG A 300 6.27 -14.48 8.68
N LEU A 301 6.03 -13.53 7.78
CA LEU A 301 6.35 -13.64 6.36
C LEU A 301 7.81 -13.30 6.08
N PHE A 302 8.38 -12.31 6.78
CA PHE A 302 9.73 -11.80 6.51
C PHE A 302 10.73 -12.07 7.64
N GLY A 303 10.31 -12.57 8.81
CA GLY A 303 11.19 -12.73 9.96
C GLY A 303 12.32 -13.76 9.79
N GLN A 304 12.15 -14.76 8.93
CA GLN A 304 13.21 -15.69 8.54
C GLN A 304 13.86 -15.35 7.19
N GLN A 305 13.59 -14.15 6.65
CA GLN A 305 14.00 -13.66 5.33
C GLN A 305 13.77 -14.70 4.20
N PRO A 306 12.61 -14.66 3.51
CA PRO A 306 12.39 -15.51 2.35
C PRO A 306 13.37 -15.16 1.22
N SER A 307 13.79 -16.17 0.46
CA SER A 307 14.70 -15.98 -0.68
C SER A 307 14.02 -15.28 -1.85
N ALA A 308 14.80 -14.62 -2.71
CA ALA A 308 14.27 -13.99 -3.92
C ALA A 308 13.50 -14.99 -4.81
N HIS A 309 14.00 -16.23 -4.91
CA HIS A 309 13.33 -17.31 -5.65
C HIS A 309 11.96 -17.64 -5.06
N GLN A 310 11.88 -17.83 -3.74
CA GLN A 310 10.62 -18.15 -3.06
C GLN A 310 9.59 -17.03 -3.27
N ILE A 311 10.00 -15.77 -3.11
CA ILE A 311 9.13 -14.61 -3.29
C ILE A 311 8.66 -14.53 -4.75
N TRP A 312 9.59 -14.57 -5.70
CA TRP A 312 9.29 -14.39 -7.11
C TRP A 312 8.35 -15.47 -7.65
N ARG A 313 8.65 -16.73 -7.32
CA ARG A 313 7.81 -17.87 -7.67
C ARG A 313 6.42 -17.78 -7.04
N SER A 314 6.33 -17.35 -5.78
CA SER A 314 5.04 -17.09 -5.15
C SER A 314 4.26 -16.00 -5.90
N VAL A 315 4.92 -14.92 -6.32
CA VAL A 315 4.28 -13.86 -7.11
C VAL A 315 3.79 -14.38 -8.46
N GLN A 316 4.58 -15.18 -9.18
CA GLN A 316 4.18 -15.77 -10.45
C GLN A 316 2.94 -16.66 -10.31
N VAL A 317 2.91 -17.53 -9.30
CA VAL A 317 1.72 -18.36 -9.00
C VAL A 317 0.51 -17.49 -8.70
N LEU A 318 0.65 -16.46 -7.86
CA LEU A 318 -0.45 -15.56 -7.53
C LEU A 318 -1.00 -14.83 -8.76
N ARG A 319 -0.13 -14.39 -9.68
CA ARG A 319 -0.53 -13.74 -10.93
C ARG A 319 -1.31 -14.70 -11.83
N GLU A 320 -0.81 -15.91 -12.04
CA GLU A 320 -1.49 -16.93 -12.86
C GLU A 320 -2.86 -17.31 -12.26
N ILE A 321 -2.94 -17.43 -10.92
CA ILE A 321 -4.21 -17.65 -10.22
C ILE A 321 -5.20 -16.50 -10.47
N ARG A 322 -4.75 -15.24 -10.37
CA ARG A 322 -5.60 -14.06 -10.57
C ARG A 322 -6.09 -13.96 -12.01
N ASP A 323 -5.24 -14.24 -12.98
CA ASP A 323 -5.58 -14.22 -14.40
C ASP A 323 -6.62 -15.29 -14.71
N GLU A 324 -6.43 -16.52 -14.21
CA GLU A 324 -7.38 -17.60 -14.41
C GLU A 324 -8.71 -17.36 -13.68
N LEU A 325 -8.68 -16.88 -12.44
CA LEU A 325 -9.89 -16.50 -11.71
C LEU A 325 -10.66 -15.40 -12.43
N THR A 326 -9.98 -14.43 -13.03
CA THR A 326 -10.62 -13.34 -13.81
C THR A 326 -11.33 -13.90 -15.04
N LYS A 327 -10.69 -14.82 -15.76
CA LYS A 327 -11.30 -15.53 -16.89
C LYS A 327 -12.53 -16.33 -16.44
N LEU A 328 -12.41 -17.16 -15.39
CA LEU A 328 -13.51 -17.97 -14.87
C LEU A 328 -14.67 -17.11 -14.35
N ARG A 329 -14.38 -16.06 -13.59
CA ARG A 329 -15.39 -15.13 -13.06
C ARG A 329 -16.27 -14.57 -14.17
N SER A 330 -15.73 -14.30 -15.36
CA SER A 330 -16.50 -13.77 -16.50
C SER A 330 -17.59 -14.73 -17.01
N THR A 331 -17.46 -16.03 -16.73
CA THR A 331 -18.39 -17.09 -17.15
C THR A 331 -19.44 -17.44 -16.07
N LEU A 332 -19.16 -17.06 -14.82
CA LEU A 332 -20.01 -17.36 -13.66
C LEU A 332 -21.07 -16.28 -13.46
N SER A 333 -22.19 -16.66 -12.83
CA SER A 333 -23.25 -15.72 -12.47
C SER A 333 -23.76 -15.90 -11.04
N GLY A 334 -24.45 -14.87 -10.53
CA GLY A 334 -25.10 -14.90 -9.22
C GLY A 334 -24.14 -15.21 -8.08
N ARG A 335 -24.49 -16.23 -7.28
CA ARG A 335 -23.77 -16.61 -6.06
C ARG A 335 -22.35 -17.10 -6.34
N ALA A 336 -22.16 -17.89 -7.41
CA ALA A 336 -20.85 -18.40 -7.81
C ALA A 336 -19.87 -17.29 -8.20
N ALA A 337 -20.34 -16.26 -8.93
CA ALA A 337 -19.52 -15.09 -9.25
C ALA A 337 -19.10 -14.33 -7.98
N SER A 338 -20.01 -14.12 -7.03
CA SER A 338 -19.70 -13.50 -5.74
C SER A 338 -18.70 -14.31 -4.91
N ILE A 339 -18.74 -15.65 -5.00
CA ILE A 339 -17.76 -16.54 -4.36
C ILE A 339 -16.40 -16.42 -5.04
N ALA A 340 -16.34 -16.34 -6.38
CA ALA A 340 -15.08 -16.12 -7.09
C ALA A 340 -14.43 -14.76 -6.69
N ASP A 341 -15.22 -13.68 -6.64
CA ASP A 341 -14.74 -12.35 -6.26
C ASP A 341 -14.29 -12.30 -4.78
N SER A 342 -15.11 -12.83 -3.87
CA SER A 342 -14.83 -12.80 -2.43
C SER A 342 -13.82 -13.87 -1.98
N GLY A 343 -13.70 -14.96 -2.71
CA GLY A 343 -12.90 -16.12 -2.34
C GLY A 343 -11.52 -16.15 -2.99
N ALA A 344 -11.16 -15.16 -3.82
CA ALA A 344 -9.94 -15.19 -4.63
C ALA A 344 -8.65 -15.49 -3.83
N LEU A 345 -8.42 -14.81 -2.71
CA LEU A 345 -7.23 -15.05 -1.89
C LEU A 345 -7.27 -16.39 -1.15
N LEU A 346 -8.46 -16.90 -0.82
CA LEU A 346 -8.60 -18.21 -0.19
C LEU A 346 -8.39 -19.33 -1.21
N ALA A 347 -8.91 -19.17 -2.43
CA ALA A 347 -8.62 -20.04 -3.56
C ALA A 347 -7.13 -20.07 -3.85
N ALA A 348 -6.48 -18.90 -3.85
CA ALA A 348 -5.04 -18.82 -4.02
C ALA A 348 -4.29 -19.59 -2.93
N HIS A 349 -4.67 -19.42 -1.67
CA HIS A 349 -4.09 -20.17 -0.57
C HIS A 349 -4.22 -21.69 -0.75
N VAL A 350 -5.40 -22.20 -1.14
CA VAL A 350 -5.59 -23.64 -1.39
C VAL A 350 -4.71 -24.13 -2.53
N VAL A 351 -4.58 -23.37 -3.63
CA VAL A 351 -3.68 -23.71 -4.74
C VAL A 351 -2.23 -23.78 -4.26
N PHE A 352 -1.77 -22.82 -3.46
CA PHE A 352 -0.42 -22.87 -2.87
C PHE A 352 -0.19 -24.12 -2.01
N GLN A 353 -1.17 -24.49 -1.15
CA GLN A 353 -1.05 -25.69 -0.33
C GLN A 353 -0.95 -26.98 -1.18
N ARG A 354 -1.55 -26.99 -2.38
CA ARG A 354 -1.47 -28.12 -3.31
C ARG A 354 -0.20 -28.17 -4.14
N ILE A 355 0.41 -27.03 -4.43
CA ILE A 355 1.74 -26.98 -5.07
C ILE A 355 2.81 -27.45 -4.07
N GLY A 356 2.65 -27.08 -2.80
CA GLY A 356 3.61 -27.39 -1.73
C GLY A 356 4.77 -26.39 -1.66
N SER A 357 5.32 -26.18 -0.46
CA SER A 357 6.39 -25.22 -0.23
C SER A 357 7.73 -25.66 -0.82
N GLU A 358 8.02 -26.96 -0.82
CA GLU A 358 9.27 -27.53 -1.35
C GLU A 358 9.47 -27.18 -2.82
N ALA A 359 8.43 -27.38 -3.65
CA ALA A 359 8.48 -27.07 -5.07
C ALA A 359 8.73 -25.58 -5.38
N ILE A 360 8.27 -24.68 -4.50
CA ILE A 360 8.44 -23.24 -4.63
C ILE A 360 9.87 -22.84 -4.24
N GLU A 361 10.42 -23.45 -3.20
CA GLU A 361 11.73 -23.09 -2.63
C GLU A 361 12.91 -23.69 -3.38
N GLU A 362 12.76 -24.90 -3.98
CA GLU A 362 13.85 -25.61 -4.66
C GLU A 362 14.21 -25.01 -6.04
N PRO A 363 15.42 -24.45 -6.24
CA PRO A 363 15.78 -23.82 -7.52
C PRO A 363 15.68 -24.75 -8.74
N ASP A 364 16.00 -26.04 -8.56
CA ASP A 364 16.06 -27.04 -9.64
C ASP A 364 14.68 -27.63 -10.02
N SER A 365 13.60 -27.19 -9.38
CA SER A 365 12.23 -27.56 -9.76
C SER A 365 11.94 -27.22 -11.22
N ASP A 366 11.23 -28.10 -11.92
CA ASP A 366 10.65 -27.79 -13.24
C ASP A 366 9.48 -26.80 -13.09
N TRP A 367 9.86 -25.55 -12.89
CA TRP A 367 8.96 -24.47 -12.51
C TRP A 367 7.94 -24.13 -13.60
N ASP A 368 8.36 -24.20 -14.87
CA ASP A 368 7.47 -23.96 -16.01
C ASP A 368 6.35 -25.00 -16.07
N THR A 369 6.65 -26.27 -15.78
CA THR A 369 5.63 -27.32 -15.72
C THR A 369 4.67 -27.11 -14.55
N ILE A 370 5.17 -26.66 -13.39
CA ILE A 370 4.33 -26.33 -12.23
C ILE A 370 3.39 -25.17 -12.57
N LEU A 371 3.91 -24.07 -13.12
CA LEU A 371 3.11 -22.90 -13.49
C LEU A 371 2.02 -23.25 -14.51
N ARG A 372 2.31 -24.08 -15.52
CA ARG A 372 1.31 -24.50 -16.51
C ARG A 372 0.15 -25.31 -15.92
N ARG A 373 0.33 -25.94 -14.75
CA ARG A 373 -0.73 -26.71 -14.07
C ARG A 373 -1.59 -25.84 -13.15
N VAL A 374 -1.17 -24.60 -12.85
CA VAL A 374 -1.89 -23.68 -11.97
C VAL A 374 -3.32 -23.43 -12.46
N PRO A 375 -3.58 -23.13 -13.74
CA PRO A 375 -4.95 -22.88 -14.22
C PRO A 375 -5.92 -24.04 -13.96
N ASP A 376 -5.48 -25.27 -14.17
CA ASP A 376 -6.29 -26.47 -13.92
C ASP A 376 -6.58 -26.64 -12.43
N GLN A 377 -5.59 -26.38 -11.56
CA GLN A 377 -5.82 -26.40 -10.12
C GLN A 377 -6.81 -25.32 -9.68
N VAL A 378 -6.72 -24.10 -10.22
CA VAL A 378 -7.65 -23.00 -9.93
C VAL A 378 -9.08 -23.40 -10.27
N ARG A 379 -9.30 -24.06 -11.42
CA ARG A 379 -10.62 -24.57 -11.83
C ARG A 379 -11.18 -25.55 -10.82
N SER A 380 -10.41 -26.58 -10.47
CA SER A 380 -10.84 -27.59 -9.49
C SER A 380 -11.11 -26.98 -8.11
N VAL A 381 -10.24 -26.08 -7.66
CA VAL A 381 -10.35 -25.41 -6.36
C VAL A 381 -11.59 -24.52 -6.32
N LEU A 382 -11.83 -23.71 -7.36
CA LEU A 382 -13.00 -22.83 -7.42
C LEU A 382 -14.30 -23.63 -7.42
N ALA A 383 -14.36 -24.72 -8.19
CA ALA A 383 -15.54 -25.59 -8.22
C ALA A 383 -15.84 -26.17 -6.84
N CYS A 384 -14.82 -26.68 -6.16
CA CYS A 384 -14.94 -27.24 -4.82
C CYS A 384 -15.30 -26.17 -3.78
N LEU A 385 -14.73 -24.96 -3.88
CA LEU A 385 -15.09 -23.85 -2.99
C LEU A 385 -16.56 -23.46 -3.13
N ILE A 386 -17.10 -23.38 -4.34
CA ILE A 386 -18.51 -23.03 -4.57
C ILE A 386 -19.43 -24.06 -3.89
N ASP A 387 -19.19 -25.34 -4.14
CA ASP A 387 -19.99 -26.43 -3.55
C ASP A 387 -19.84 -26.51 -2.02
N MET A 388 -18.63 -26.36 -1.50
CA MET A 388 -18.37 -26.48 -0.07
C MET A 388 -18.93 -25.30 0.73
N VAL A 389 -18.92 -24.08 0.18
CA VAL A 389 -19.57 -22.92 0.81
C VAL A 389 -21.06 -23.17 1.02
N ASP A 390 -21.73 -23.76 0.03
CA ASP A 390 -23.18 -24.03 0.09
C ASP A 390 -23.50 -25.18 1.05
N LYS A 391 -22.67 -26.23 1.08
CA LYS A 391 -22.79 -27.35 2.03
C LYS A 391 -22.56 -26.93 3.48
N LEU A 392 -21.54 -26.13 3.77
CA LEU A 392 -21.15 -25.78 5.14
C LEU A 392 -21.96 -24.61 5.71
N PHE A 393 -22.28 -23.59 4.91
CA PHE A 393 -22.82 -22.33 5.41
C PHE A 393 -24.23 -22.02 4.91
N THR A 394 -24.89 -22.95 4.20
CA THR A 394 -26.23 -22.79 3.63
C THR A 394 -26.29 -21.73 2.52
N SER A 395 -27.19 -21.91 1.54
CA SER A 395 -27.38 -21.00 0.40
C SER A 395 -27.83 -19.58 0.77
N LYS A 396 -28.24 -19.35 2.03
CA LYS A 396 -28.65 -18.04 2.57
C LYS A 396 -27.52 -17.26 3.26
N SER A 397 -26.32 -17.82 3.39
CA SER A 397 -25.19 -17.12 4.03
C SER A 397 -24.71 -15.91 3.23
N TYR A 398 -24.37 -14.84 3.94
CA TYR A 398 -23.68 -13.70 3.37
C TYR A 398 -22.23 -14.09 3.02
N ILE A 399 -21.90 -14.09 1.73
CA ILE A 399 -20.60 -14.53 1.22
C ILE A 399 -19.47 -13.66 1.75
N THR A 400 -19.63 -12.34 1.68
CA THR A 400 -18.59 -11.39 2.08
C THR A 400 -18.16 -11.58 3.54
N SER A 401 -19.11 -11.80 4.45
CA SER A 401 -18.81 -12.03 5.87
C SER A 401 -18.24 -13.43 6.14
N THR A 402 -18.62 -14.43 5.34
CA THR A 402 -18.09 -15.81 5.45
C THR A 402 -16.59 -15.81 5.13
N PHE A 403 -16.20 -15.19 4.02
CA PHE A 403 -14.79 -15.07 3.61
C PHE A 403 -14.01 -13.98 4.38
N ALA A 404 -14.66 -13.23 5.29
CA ALA A 404 -13.99 -12.31 6.20
C ALA A 404 -13.72 -12.93 7.58
N SER A 405 -14.38 -14.05 7.90
CA SER A 405 -14.20 -14.76 9.16
C SER A 405 -13.02 -15.73 9.08
N GLU A 406 -12.04 -15.54 9.96
CA GLU A 406 -10.88 -16.43 10.09
C GLU A 406 -11.29 -17.88 10.39
N GLU A 407 -12.24 -18.07 11.32
CA GLU A 407 -12.73 -19.40 11.72
C GLU A 407 -13.43 -20.14 10.58
N LYS A 408 -14.38 -19.47 9.90
CA LYS A 408 -15.11 -20.08 8.77
C LYS A 408 -14.19 -20.38 7.60
N SER A 409 -13.21 -19.51 7.35
CA SER A 409 -12.23 -19.70 6.28
C SER A 409 -11.31 -20.90 6.56
N LYS A 410 -10.89 -21.11 7.82
CA LYS A 410 -10.13 -22.32 8.22
C LYS A 410 -10.93 -23.60 7.97
N GLN A 411 -12.19 -23.63 8.41
CA GLN A 411 -13.08 -24.78 8.20
C GLN A 411 -13.28 -25.07 6.71
N LEU A 412 -13.48 -24.02 5.90
CA LEU A 412 -13.67 -24.14 4.46
C LEU A 412 -12.42 -24.67 3.76
N VAL A 413 -11.23 -24.13 4.06
CA VAL A 413 -9.95 -24.58 3.49
C VAL A 413 -9.71 -26.06 3.81
N GLN A 414 -9.90 -26.46 5.06
CA GLN A 414 -9.72 -27.85 5.48
C GLN A 414 -10.66 -28.79 4.72
N ALA A 415 -11.94 -28.43 4.60
CA ALA A 415 -12.92 -29.25 3.88
C ALA A 415 -12.62 -29.34 2.37
N VAL A 416 -12.17 -28.24 1.75
CA VAL A 416 -11.80 -28.21 0.34
C VAL A 416 -10.56 -29.06 0.07
N LEU A 417 -9.50 -28.93 0.87
CA LEU A 417 -8.29 -29.74 0.71
C LEU A 417 -8.59 -31.24 0.84
N LEU A 418 -9.32 -31.64 1.89
CA LEU A 418 -9.74 -33.03 2.08
C LEU A 418 -10.54 -33.59 0.89
N THR A 419 -11.42 -32.77 0.31
CA THR A 419 -12.24 -33.18 -0.84
C THR A 419 -11.39 -33.33 -2.11
N LEU A 420 -10.45 -32.42 -2.33
CA LEU A 420 -9.55 -32.45 -3.48
C LEU A 420 -8.56 -33.62 -3.41
N ASP A 421 -8.06 -33.95 -2.22
CA ASP A 421 -7.12 -35.06 -2.00
C ASP A 421 -7.81 -36.43 -2.12
N ALA A 422 -9.08 -36.52 -1.73
CA ALA A 422 -9.87 -37.75 -1.88
C ALA A 422 -10.20 -38.10 -3.34
N GLY A 423 -10.04 -37.17 -4.29
CA GLY A 423 -10.30 -37.39 -5.72
C GLY A 423 -11.77 -37.64 -6.08
N SER A 424 -12.69 -37.59 -5.10
CA SER A 424 -14.12 -37.87 -5.29
C SER A 424 -14.94 -36.58 -5.25
N GLY A 425 -15.50 -36.18 -6.39
CA GLY A 425 -16.61 -35.23 -6.42
C GLY A 425 -16.26 -33.75 -6.55
N THR A 426 -15.17 -33.39 -7.24
CA THR A 426 -15.05 -32.01 -7.76
C THR A 426 -16.23 -31.75 -8.70
N PRO A 427 -17.15 -30.82 -8.36
CA PRO A 427 -18.25 -30.48 -9.23
C PRO A 427 -17.70 -29.92 -10.54
N ASP A 428 -18.39 -30.17 -11.64
CA ASP A 428 -18.05 -29.48 -12.89
C ASP A 428 -18.50 -28.02 -12.77
N LEU A 429 -17.57 -27.08 -13.03
CA LEU A 429 -17.86 -25.65 -13.11
C LEU A 429 -18.97 -25.37 -14.12
N SER A 430 -19.16 -26.22 -15.14
CA SER A 430 -20.22 -26.12 -16.13
C SER A 430 -21.62 -26.04 -15.52
N ALA A 431 -21.84 -26.62 -14.33
CA ALA A 431 -23.11 -26.52 -13.60
C ALA A 431 -23.44 -25.10 -13.12
N PHE A 432 -22.43 -24.23 -13.00
CA PHE A 432 -22.53 -22.84 -12.53
C PHE A 432 -22.25 -21.81 -13.65
N VAL A 433 -21.88 -22.28 -14.85
CA VAL A 433 -21.69 -21.47 -16.03
C VAL A 433 -23.06 -21.14 -16.62
N THR A 434 -23.30 -19.86 -16.88
CA THR A 434 -24.52 -19.43 -17.56
C THR A 434 -24.50 -19.94 -19.02
N ALA A 435 -25.49 -20.74 -19.45
CA ALA A 435 -26.01 -20.60 -20.80
C ALA A 435 -26.49 -19.14 -20.90
N ALA A 436 -25.92 -18.35 -21.81
CA ALA A 436 -26.12 -16.90 -21.92
C ALA A 436 -27.58 -16.48 -21.65
N SER A 437 -27.89 -16.15 -20.39
CA SER A 437 -29.23 -15.78 -20.01
C SER A 437 -29.42 -14.34 -20.50
N LYS A 438 -30.44 -14.14 -21.33
CA LYS A 438 -30.83 -12.82 -21.85
C LYS A 438 -30.87 -11.86 -20.66
N LYS A 439 -30.00 -10.84 -20.68
CA LYS A 439 -29.99 -9.77 -19.68
C LYS A 439 -31.44 -9.34 -19.42
N ARG A 440 -31.98 -9.66 -18.24
CA ARG A 440 -33.19 -8.99 -17.77
C ARG A 440 -32.88 -7.48 -17.78
N PRO A 441 -33.78 -6.63 -18.31
CA PRO A 441 -33.52 -5.21 -18.37
C PRO A 441 -33.22 -4.69 -16.95
N LYS A 442 -32.09 -3.99 -16.79
CA LYS A 442 -31.73 -3.37 -15.51
C LYS A 442 -32.89 -2.47 -15.08
N ARG A 443 -33.36 -2.63 -13.84
CA ARG A 443 -34.37 -1.76 -13.24
C ARG A 443 -33.96 -0.29 -13.43
N PRO A 444 -34.75 0.54 -14.13
CA PRO A 444 -34.43 1.95 -14.32
C PRO A 444 -34.37 2.68 -12.97
N PRO A 445 -33.60 3.78 -12.86
CA PRO A 445 -33.54 4.56 -11.62
C PRO A 445 -34.93 5.06 -11.19
N THR A 446 -35.23 5.05 -9.88
CA THR A 446 -36.54 5.42 -9.30
C THR A 446 -37.11 6.72 -9.88
N ILE A 447 -36.30 7.77 -10.00
CA ILE A 447 -36.75 9.07 -10.51
C ILE A 447 -37.11 9.01 -11.99
N HIS A 448 -36.40 8.20 -12.78
CA HIS A 448 -36.75 8.01 -14.18
C HIS A 448 -38.10 7.31 -14.29
N LEU A 449 -38.37 6.27 -13.49
CA LEU A 449 -39.68 5.62 -13.49
C LEU A 449 -40.82 6.57 -13.10
N LEU A 450 -40.60 7.45 -12.12
CA LEU A 450 -41.62 8.40 -11.69
C LEU A 450 -41.91 9.46 -12.76
N VAL A 451 -40.87 10.01 -13.38
CA VAL A 451 -40.99 11.05 -14.41
C VAL A 451 -41.49 10.49 -15.73
N ASP A 452 -40.96 9.34 -16.17
CA ASP A 452 -41.25 8.77 -17.49
C ASP A 452 -42.68 8.24 -17.60
N HIS A 453 -43.29 7.89 -16.47
CA HIS A 453 -44.68 7.44 -16.37
C HIS A 453 -45.61 8.48 -15.74
N ASP A 454 -45.13 9.72 -15.54
CA ASP A 454 -45.87 10.85 -14.97
C ASP A 454 -46.67 10.47 -13.71
N LEU A 455 -46.01 9.72 -12.81
CA LEU A 455 -46.67 9.12 -11.65
C LEU A 455 -47.02 10.13 -10.56
N ILE A 456 -46.36 11.29 -10.57
CA ILE A 456 -46.57 12.36 -9.59
C ILE A 456 -46.73 13.67 -10.38
N PRO A 457 -47.89 14.33 -10.30
CA PRO A 457 -48.10 15.61 -10.98
C PRO A 457 -47.13 16.71 -10.51
N ASP A 458 -46.81 17.63 -11.41
CA ASP A 458 -46.05 18.84 -11.07
C ASP A 458 -46.78 19.66 -10.00
N GLY A 459 -46.04 20.12 -9.00
CA GLY A 459 -46.55 20.89 -7.87
C GLY A 459 -47.07 20.04 -6.71
N THR A 460 -47.06 18.71 -6.80
CA THR A 460 -47.48 17.84 -5.69
C THR A 460 -46.60 18.07 -4.46
N PRO A 461 -47.20 18.31 -3.27
CA PRO A 461 -46.44 18.54 -2.05
C PRO A 461 -45.72 17.27 -1.60
N LEU A 462 -44.45 17.43 -1.23
CA LEU A 462 -43.59 16.42 -0.66
C LEU A 462 -43.24 16.79 0.78
N ALA A 463 -43.26 15.78 1.66
CA ALA A 463 -42.82 15.89 3.04
C ALA A 463 -41.49 15.16 3.23
N TYR A 464 -40.57 15.79 3.97
CA TYR A 464 -39.34 15.17 4.43
C TYR A 464 -39.65 14.13 5.51
N ALA A 465 -39.34 12.86 5.23
CA ALA A 465 -39.61 11.72 6.08
C ALA A 465 -38.34 11.28 6.81
N ALA A 466 -37.87 12.10 7.76
CA ALA A 466 -36.68 11.80 8.55
C ALA A 466 -36.77 10.43 9.25
N SER A 467 -35.69 9.67 9.23
CA SER A 467 -35.54 8.46 10.06
C SER A 467 -35.43 8.81 11.55
N ASP A 468 -35.65 7.84 12.45
CA ASP A 468 -35.50 8.04 13.90
C ASP A 468 -34.12 8.58 14.31
N THR A 469 -33.09 8.31 13.51
CA THR A 469 -31.72 8.80 13.73
C THR A 469 -31.60 10.26 13.29
N GLU A 470 -32.14 10.60 12.13
CA GLU A 470 -32.19 11.99 11.64
C GLU A 470 -33.05 12.87 12.54
N GLU A 471 -34.19 12.37 13.00
CA GLU A 471 -35.08 13.12 13.87
C GLU A 471 -34.40 13.48 15.20
N ARG A 472 -33.57 12.56 15.74
CA ARG A 472 -32.74 12.83 16.93
C ARG A 472 -31.60 13.82 16.66
N ALA A 473 -31.03 13.81 15.47
CA ALA A 473 -29.86 14.62 15.13
C ALA A 473 -30.22 16.04 14.66
N ILE A 474 -31.19 16.15 13.75
CA ILE A 474 -31.53 17.39 13.05
C ILE A 474 -33.01 17.78 13.18
N GLY A 475 -33.84 17.02 13.90
CA GLY A 475 -35.27 17.32 14.08
C GLY A 475 -35.53 18.70 14.68
N ALA A 476 -34.76 19.07 15.71
CA ALA A 476 -34.86 20.41 16.31
C ALA A 476 -34.51 21.54 15.34
N TRP A 477 -33.60 21.30 14.38
CA TRP A 477 -33.28 22.26 13.32
C TRP A 477 -34.38 22.30 12.25
N LEU A 478 -34.96 21.16 11.89
CA LEU A 478 -36.08 21.07 10.96
C LEU A 478 -37.33 21.79 11.49
N ASP A 479 -37.58 21.73 12.79
CA ASP A 479 -38.79 22.31 13.41
C ASP A 479 -38.72 23.83 13.62
N GLN A 480 -37.53 24.43 13.51
CA GLN A 480 -37.36 25.88 13.56
C GLN A 480 -38.01 26.61 12.38
N ASP A 481 -38.11 25.95 11.22
CA ASP A 481 -38.78 26.50 10.04
C ASP A 481 -39.55 25.37 9.35
N PRO A 482 -40.89 25.36 9.41
CA PRO A 482 -41.73 24.32 8.80
C PRO A 482 -41.46 24.11 7.30
N ARG A 483 -40.92 25.12 6.60
CA ARG A 483 -40.54 25.02 5.18
C ARG A 483 -39.39 24.05 4.95
N ARG A 484 -38.55 23.77 5.95
CA ARG A 484 -37.41 22.84 5.85
C ARG A 484 -37.87 21.40 5.63
N ARG A 485 -39.06 21.04 6.12
CA ARG A 485 -39.67 19.71 5.93
C ARG A 485 -40.53 19.61 4.66
N ARG A 486 -40.69 20.69 3.89
CA ARG A 486 -41.61 20.74 2.75
C ARG A 486 -40.89 21.00 1.44
N ALA A 487 -41.37 20.36 0.39
CA ALA A 487 -40.92 20.57 -0.97
C ALA A 487 -42.07 20.32 -1.95
N SER A 488 -41.87 20.62 -3.22
CA SER A 488 -42.81 20.27 -4.29
C SER A 488 -42.12 19.41 -5.34
N TRP A 489 -42.87 18.45 -5.88
CA TRP A 489 -42.42 17.64 -7.01
C TRP A 489 -42.50 18.43 -8.32
N LEU A 490 -41.52 18.19 -9.18
CA LEU A 490 -41.46 18.63 -10.57
C LEU A 490 -40.93 17.46 -11.40
N ASN A 491 -41.53 17.21 -12.57
CA ASN A 491 -41.15 16.13 -13.48
C ASN A 491 -39.86 16.46 -14.23
N ASP A 492 -38.73 16.44 -13.50
CA ASP A 492 -37.38 16.62 -14.01
C ASP A 492 -36.49 15.43 -13.60
N ARG A 493 -35.83 14.79 -14.56
CA ARG A 493 -35.02 13.59 -14.29
C ARG A 493 -33.79 13.85 -13.41
N LYS A 494 -33.32 15.08 -13.29
CA LYS A 494 -32.09 15.46 -12.57
C LYS A 494 -32.39 16.15 -11.24
N ALA A 495 -33.33 17.08 -11.22
CA ALA A 495 -33.65 17.90 -10.06
C ALA A 495 -35.19 18.03 -9.84
N PRO A 496 -35.86 16.92 -9.47
CA PRO A 496 -37.31 16.86 -9.37
C PRO A 496 -37.89 17.50 -8.10
N ILE A 497 -37.06 17.96 -7.15
CA ILE A 497 -37.55 18.47 -5.87
C ILE A 497 -37.27 19.97 -5.78
N LEU A 498 -38.32 20.78 -5.64
CA LEU A 498 -38.26 22.21 -5.32
C LEU A 498 -38.39 22.40 -3.82
N TRP A 499 -37.31 22.79 -3.13
CA TRP A 499 -37.34 22.95 -1.68
C TRP A 499 -37.97 24.28 -1.27
N GLU A 500 -38.91 24.26 -0.31
CA GLU A 500 -39.63 25.48 0.08
C GLU A 500 -38.78 26.47 0.89
N ALA A 501 -37.70 26.01 1.54
CA ALA A 501 -36.90 26.86 2.42
C ALA A 501 -36.04 27.87 1.65
N ASP A 502 -35.56 27.50 0.45
CA ASP A 502 -34.70 28.36 -0.39
C ASP A 502 -35.23 28.59 -1.81
N GLY A 503 -36.31 27.90 -2.21
CA GLY A 503 -36.90 28.01 -3.54
C GLY A 503 -36.05 27.41 -4.66
N ARG A 504 -35.04 26.59 -4.36
CA ARG A 504 -34.13 25.98 -5.34
C ARG A 504 -34.50 24.53 -5.62
N ARG A 505 -34.04 24.05 -6.78
CA ARG A 505 -34.27 22.67 -7.25
C ARG A 505 -33.09 21.77 -6.93
N TYR A 506 -33.39 20.55 -6.53
CA TYR A 506 -32.40 19.58 -6.10
C TYR A 506 -32.74 18.17 -6.57
N SER A 507 -31.71 17.33 -6.69
CA SER A 507 -31.91 15.89 -6.70
C SER A 507 -32.32 15.41 -5.29
N PRO A 508 -33.05 14.29 -5.17
CA PRO A 508 -33.48 13.79 -3.86
C PRO A 508 -32.34 13.58 -2.86
N SER A 509 -31.23 12.98 -3.32
CA SER A 509 -30.04 12.78 -2.47
C SER A 509 -29.26 14.08 -2.26
N GLY A 510 -29.24 14.97 -3.26
CA GLY A 510 -28.58 16.26 -3.17
C GLY A 510 -29.22 17.16 -2.11
N LEU A 511 -30.55 17.18 -2.03
CA LEU A 511 -31.28 17.97 -1.04
C LEU A 511 -31.06 17.44 0.39
N VAL A 512 -31.09 16.12 0.57
CA VAL A 512 -30.82 15.51 1.89
C VAL A 512 -29.42 15.88 2.39
N ASN A 513 -28.40 15.76 1.52
CA ASN A 513 -27.04 16.19 1.85
C ASN A 513 -26.98 17.69 2.17
N HIS A 514 -27.71 18.53 1.44
CA HIS A 514 -27.76 19.96 1.69
C HIS A 514 -28.40 20.29 3.05
N ILE A 515 -29.49 19.60 3.40
CA ILE A 515 -30.15 19.71 4.70
C ILE A 515 -29.18 19.34 5.83
N TRP A 516 -28.47 18.21 5.70
CA TRP A 516 -27.50 17.77 6.71
C TRP A 516 -26.35 18.76 6.88
N GLN A 517 -25.86 19.34 5.78
CA GLN A 517 -24.83 20.38 5.83
C GLN A 517 -25.31 21.64 6.56
N GLN A 518 -26.52 22.12 6.28
CA GLN A 518 -27.07 23.30 6.96
C GLN A 518 -27.41 23.05 8.43
N ALA A 519 -27.72 21.80 8.80
CA ALA A 519 -27.97 21.39 10.17
C ALA A 519 -26.69 21.04 10.96
N GLU A 520 -25.50 21.23 10.36
CA GLU A 520 -24.18 20.90 10.92
C GLU A 520 -24.02 19.45 11.38
N TRP A 521 -24.82 18.53 10.84
CA TRP A 521 -24.74 17.11 11.18
C TRP A 521 -23.66 16.42 10.35
N ARG A 522 -22.51 16.14 10.98
CA ARG A 522 -21.29 15.61 10.33
C ARG A 522 -21.07 14.11 10.50
N GLU A 523 -21.94 13.41 11.23
CA GLU A 523 -21.83 11.97 11.46
C GLU A 523 -22.70 11.15 10.49
N GLN A 524 -22.18 10.85 9.29
CA GLN A 524 -22.02 9.47 8.77
C GLN A 524 -21.58 9.44 7.30
N TRP A 525 -20.59 8.58 7.06
CA TRP A 525 -20.26 7.99 5.76
C TRP A 525 -21.20 6.83 5.43
N SER A 526 -22.17 7.03 4.54
CA SER A 526 -22.68 6.01 3.60
C SER A 526 -23.66 6.62 2.59
N ALA A 527 -23.84 5.98 1.44
CA ALA A 527 -24.62 6.52 0.32
C ALA A 527 -26.09 6.86 0.69
N VAL A 528 -26.43 8.15 0.68
CA VAL A 528 -27.77 8.68 0.99
C VAL A 528 -28.84 8.10 0.06
N GLN A 529 -29.83 7.44 0.65
CA GLN A 529 -31.02 6.93 -0.04
C GLN A 529 -32.06 8.04 -0.26
N GLY A 530 -31.69 9.07 -1.02
CA GLY A 530 -32.47 10.30 -1.19
C GLY A 530 -33.96 10.08 -1.49
N PRO A 531 -34.34 9.25 -2.48
CA PRO A 531 -35.75 9.03 -2.79
C PRO A 531 -36.58 8.40 -1.66
N LYS A 532 -35.95 7.72 -0.68
CA LYS A 532 -36.68 7.17 0.48
C LYS A 532 -37.07 8.26 1.50
N GLN A 533 -36.32 9.36 1.52
CA GLN A 533 -36.50 10.44 2.49
C GLN A 533 -37.60 11.44 2.10
N TRP A 534 -38.22 11.26 0.93
CA TRP A 534 -39.29 12.13 0.44
C TRP A 534 -40.56 11.33 0.24
N ARG A 535 -41.66 11.85 0.80
CA ARG A 535 -42.97 11.22 0.80
C ARG A 535 -44.00 12.14 0.16
N VAL A 536 -44.86 11.56 -0.69
CA VAL A 536 -46.14 12.15 -1.07
C VAL A 536 -47.16 11.81 0.02
N PRO A 537 -47.77 12.80 0.69
CA PRO A 537 -48.78 12.55 1.72
C PRO A 537 -49.91 11.64 1.21
N GLY A 538 -50.19 10.55 1.92
CA GLY A 538 -51.22 9.58 1.53
C GLY A 538 -50.79 8.52 0.50
N GLU A 539 -49.66 8.71 -0.20
CA GLU A 539 -49.18 7.77 -1.22
C GLU A 539 -47.86 7.06 -0.87
N GLY A 540 -47.12 7.56 0.12
CA GLY A 540 -45.87 6.94 0.58
C GLY A 540 -44.63 7.55 -0.05
N THR A 541 -43.48 6.89 0.11
CA THR A 541 -42.18 7.38 -0.36
C THR A 541 -42.05 7.29 -1.88
N LEU A 542 -41.17 8.10 -2.47
CA LEU A 542 -40.89 8.03 -3.92
C LEU A 542 -40.44 6.63 -4.36
N VAL A 543 -39.74 5.89 -3.48
CA VAL A 543 -39.35 4.50 -3.74
C VAL A 543 -40.56 3.56 -3.75
N GLU A 544 -41.48 3.68 -2.79
CA GLU A 544 -42.68 2.84 -2.71
C GLU A 544 -43.63 3.08 -3.89
N ILE A 545 -43.75 4.33 -4.35
CA ILE A 545 -44.53 4.67 -5.55
C ILE A 545 -43.92 3.98 -6.78
N ALA A 546 -42.61 4.11 -6.99
CA ALA A 546 -41.93 3.46 -8.12
C ALA A 546 -41.92 1.92 -8.03
N GLU A 547 -41.86 1.35 -6.83
CA GLU A 547 -41.94 -0.09 -6.60
C GLU A 547 -43.31 -0.68 -6.94
N ARG A 548 -44.39 0.08 -6.70
CA ARG A 548 -45.75 -0.34 -7.09
C ARG A 548 -45.90 -0.41 -8.61
N LEU A 549 -45.36 0.56 -9.34
CA LEU A 549 -45.33 0.52 -10.79
C LEU A 549 -44.45 -0.62 -11.31
N TRP A 550 -43.23 -0.74 -10.79
CA TRP A 550 -42.30 -1.79 -11.23
C TRP A 550 -42.90 -3.19 -11.03
N ARG A 551 -43.55 -3.45 -9.90
CA ARG A 551 -44.26 -4.72 -9.67
C ARG A 551 -45.36 -4.96 -10.70
N ARG A 552 -46.17 -3.96 -11.06
CA ARG A 552 -47.21 -4.08 -12.09
C ARG A 552 -46.62 -4.40 -13.47
N LEU A 553 -45.54 -3.73 -13.85
CA LEU A 553 -44.85 -3.96 -15.12
C LEU A 553 -44.17 -5.34 -15.20
N ASP A 554 -43.78 -5.90 -14.05
CA ASP A 554 -43.19 -7.25 -13.97
C ASP A 554 -44.27 -8.34 -14.08
N THR A 555 -45.45 -8.15 -13.47
CA THR A 555 -46.58 -9.10 -13.60
C THR A 555 -47.20 -9.14 -15.00
N GLU A 556 -47.16 -8.04 -15.76
CA GLU A 556 -47.64 -7.99 -17.16
C GLU A 556 -46.66 -8.63 -18.17
N GLN A 557 -45.45 -9.00 -17.74
CA GLN A 557 -44.44 -9.68 -18.56
C GLN A 557 -44.37 -11.20 -18.36
N GLU A 558 -45.18 -11.78 -17.46
CA GLU A 558 -45.40 -13.23 -17.42
C GLU A 558 -46.39 -13.62 -18.54
N PRO A 559 -46.00 -14.45 -19.52
CA PRO A 559 -46.95 -14.94 -20.51
C PRO A 559 -47.98 -15.84 -19.80
N GLU A 560 -49.27 -15.60 -20.07
CA GLU A 560 -50.34 -16.55 -19.79
C GLU A 560 -49.98 -17.91 -20.41
N GLU A 561 -49.48 -18.85 -19.60
CA GLU A 561 -49.49 -20.27 -19.96
C GLU A 561 -50.95 -20.75 -19.96
N GLY A 562 -51.59 -20.57 -21.11
CA GLY A 562 -52.58 -21.45 -21.71
C GLY A 562 -53.63 -22.06 -20.78
N SER A 563 -54.70 -21.33 -20.53
CA SER A 563 -56.03 -21.95 -20.57
C SER A 563 -56.37 -22.27 -22.03
N GLN A 564 -56.33 -23.54 -22.42
CA GLN A 564 -57.11 -24.04 -23.55
C GLN A 564 -57.29 -25.57 -23.46
N SER A 565 -58.55 -25.94 -23.21
CA SER A 565 -59.29 -27.17 -23.59
C SER A 565 -58.93 -28.49 -22.93
#